data_AF-A0A3B9D547-F1
#
_entry.id   AF-A0A3B9D547-F1
#
_cell.length_a   1.000
_cell.length_b   1.000
_cell.length_c   1.000
_cell.angle_alpha   90.00
_cell.angle_beta   90.00
_cell.angle_gamma   90.00
#
_symmetry.space_group_name_H-M   'P 1'
#
loop_
_entity.id
_entity.type
_entity.pdbx_description
1 polymer ?
#
loop_
_entity_poly.entity_id
_entity_poly.type
_entity_poly.pdbx_seq_one_letter_code
_entity_poly.pdbx_strand_id
1 'polypeptide(L)'
;MNPCQTDSTSRRGMTLIEVLMALMIMSIGVSAVAVLFPISTLRSVRASQQTNAGIVAYNVRELINVYPELIFDPDFDGNLEEHFRNSSQNNYVVDPVGYYTLAEDAPRILPATAPQFYQRYGNTEKAPSSIRRFGGPHKLISRPTSDGAAFQMGAQRLGSQGDGWETIVEAQPERDADGNVVDVANFGGVNLVEVDLSDVPRPQMYTNLITGSEYDTAVDMIRVVLFSDTGRFSQAFPVTSISGNTVYFTEDFVGPNGSLDGLEDVNRNGFLDERQVPRAFLSADGTPGVRVSRVLIQSRKLSDYTWMLNVRRRSDGLARSVDVVVRFGGGVKLSDERGHPGIFVAGTTNAYINNAAGVEAPIRRGGHVFDAVNGIWYRIQQVNQHADFDYHVILQSTINEGAGNYDPTTGVPSPSGPFGAAIVPTGVVDVYPLGSFPIPDSLRKTTF
;
A
#
# COMPACT_ATOMS: atom_id res chain seq x y z
N MET A 1 -36.74 58.24 -57.75
CA MET A 1 -37.03 57.10 -56.85
C MET A 1 -36.50 55.85 -57.55
N ASN A 2 -35.35 55.32 -57.09
CA ASN A 2 -34.81 54.05 -57.57
C ASN A 2 -35.31 52.93 -56.65
N PRO A 3 -35.93 51.86 -57.17
CA PRO A 3 -36.39 50.77 -56.34
C PRO A 3 -35.20 49.92 -55.85
N CYS A 4 -35.21 49.65 -54.55
CA CYS A 4 -34.30 48.78 -53.83
C CYS A 4 -34.44 47.33 -54.34
N GLN A 5 -33.38 46.79 -54.95
CA GLN A 5 -33.30 45.37 -55.29
C GLN A 5 -33.05 44.56 -54.01
N THR A 6 -34.04 43.77 -53.61
CA THR A 6 -33.86 42.71 -52.62
C THR A 6 -33.31 41.48 -53.34
N ASP A 7 -32.01 41.24 -53.20
CA ASP A 7 -31.39 39.98 -53.63
C ASP A 7 -31.98 38.82 -52.80
N SER A 8 -32.95 38.12 -53.39
CA SER A 8 -33.46 36.87 -52.86
C SER A 8 -32.36 35.82 -53.01
N THR A 9 -31.57 35.64 -51.96
CA THR A 9 -30.62 34.54 -51.81
C THR A 9 -31.42 33.23 -51.85
N SER A 10 -31.50 32.64 -53.05
CA SER A 10 -32.13 31.35 -53.29
C SER A 10 -31.45 30.31 -52.40
N ARG A 11 -32.17 29.81 -51.39
CA ARG A 11 -31.74 28.69 -50.56
C ARG A 11 -31.75 27.44 -51.44
N ARG A 12 -30.59 27.12 -52.04
CA ARG A 12 -30.39 25.82 -52.70
C ARG A 12 -30.57 24.73 -51.64
N GLY A 13 -31.54 23.84 -51.86
CA GLY A 13 -31.74 22.67 -50.99
C GLY A 13 -30.50 21.76 -51.04
N MET A 14 -30.20 21.09 -49.93
CA MET A 14 -29.15 20.06 -49.89
C MET A 14 -29.56 18.84 -50.73
N THR A 15 -28.65 18.35 -51.56
CA THR A 15 -28.83 17.13 -52.32
C THR A 15 -28.69 15.90 -51.42
N LEU A 16 -29.37 14.80 -51.77
CA LEU A 16 -29.26 13.53 -51.04
C LEU A 16 -27.80 13.06 -50.91
N ILE A 17 -26.99 13.31 -51.95
CA ILE A 17 -25.58 12.93 -51.99
C ILE A 17 -24.76 13.73 -50.98
N GLU A 18 -25.01 15.03 -50.80
CA GLU A 18 -24.34 15.85 -49.78
C GLU A 18 -24.64 15.34 -48.36
N VAL A 19 -25.89 14.95 -48.10
CA VAL A 19 -26.28 14.37 -46.80
C VAL A 19 -25.62 13.02 -46.57
N LEU A 20 -25.58 12.14 -47.58
CA LEU A 20 -24.94 10.83 -47.47
C LEU A 20 -23.41 10.96 -47.28
N MET A 21 -22.76 11.89 -47.99
CA MET A 21 -21.34 12.17 -47.78
C MET A 21 -21.09 12.74 -46.37
N ALA A 22 -21.93 13.66 -45.90
CA ALA A 22 -21.82 14.20 -44.54
C ALA A 22 -21.99 13.11 -43.47
N LEU A 23 -22.97 12.22 -43.62
CA LEU A 23 -23.18 11.08 -42.71
C LEU A 23 -22.02 10.08 -42.75
N MET A 24 -21.46 9.81 -43.93
CA MET A 24 -20.30 8.93 -44.06
C MET A 24 -19.08 9.51 -43.34
N ILE A 25 -18.76 10.78 -43.55
CA ILE A 25 -17.63 11.46 -42.89
C ILE A 25 -17.86 11.52 -41.37
N MET A 26 -19.08 11.84 -40.94
CA MET A 26 -19.45 11.85 -39.53
C MET A 26 -19.30 10.46 -38.89
N SER A 27 -19.74 9.40 -39.57
CA SER A 27 -19.63 8.02 -39.09
C SER A 27 -18.17 7.58 -38.91
N ILE A 28 -17.29 7.99 -39.81
CA ILE A 28 -15.84 7.71 -39.70
C ILE A 28 -15.26 8.48 -38.51
N GLY A 29 -15.62 9.76 -38.34
CA GLY A 29 -15.17 10.57 -37.21
C GLY A 29 -15.62 10.02 -35.85
N VAL A 30 -16.91 9.69 -35.73
CA VAL A 30 -17.49 9.16 -34.48
C VAL A 30 -16.91 7.78 -34.13
N SER A 31 -16.74 6.88 -35.11
CA SER A 31 -16.15 5.56 -34.85
C SER A 31 -14.68 5.64 -34.41
N ALA A 32 -13.89 6.54 -35.00
CA ALA A 32 -12.51 6.77 -34.58
C ALA A 32 -12.43 7.30 -33.13
N VAL A 33 -13.24 8.29 -32.77
CA VAL A 33 -13.29 8.83 -31.40
C VAL A 33 -13.77 7.78 -30.40
N ALA A 34 -14.79 7.00 -30.75
CA ALA A 34 -15.35 5.96 -29.88
C ALA A 34 -14.33 4.87 -29.50
N VAL A 35 -13.36 4.58 -30.37
CA VAL A 35 -12.30 3.59 -30.10
C VAL A 35 -11.08 4.23 -29.43
N LEU A 36 -10.63 5.39 -29.91
CA LEU A 36 -9.39 6.00 -29.44
C LEU A 36 -9.53 6.63 -28.05
N PHE A 37 -10.69 7.20 -27.72
CA PHE A 37 -10.89 7.87 -26.43
C PHE A 37 -10.77 6.89 -25.25
N PRO A 38 -11.48 5.74 -25.21
CA PRO A 38 -11.34 4.77 -24.10
C PRO A 38 -9.91 4.21 -23.97
N ILE A 39 -9.23 3.97 -25.10
CA ILE A 39 -7.85 3.49 -25.10
C ILE A 39 -6.92 4.55 -24.50
N SER A 40 -7.11 5.82 -24.86
CA SER A 40 -6.35 6.94 -24.33
C SER A 40 -6.54 7.09 -22.81
N THR A 41 -7.79 7.04 -22.33
CA THR A 41 -8.07 7.12 -20.90
C THR A 41 -7.44 5.96 -20.12
N LEU A 42 -7.52 4.73 -20.64
CA LEU A 42 -6.94 3.56 -19.98
C LEU A 42 -5.40 3.63 -19.94
N ARG A 43 -4.77 4.15 -21.00
CA ARG A 43 -3.32 4.39 -21.02
C ARG A 43 -2.91 5.48 -20.04
N SER A 44 -3.68 6.56 -19.92
CA SER A 44 -3.44 7.63 -18.96
C SER A 44 -3.51 7.14 -17.52
N VAL A 45 -4.54 6.36 -17.17
CA VAL A 45 -4.66 5.74 -15.83
C VAL A 45 -3.47 4.82 -15.56
N ARG A 46 -3.10 3.94 -16.50
CA ARG A 46 -1.93 3.05 -16.33
C ARG A 46 -0.63 3.83 -16.16
N ALA A 47 -0.44 4.91 -16.91
CA ALA A 47 0.75 5.75 -16.78
C ALA A 47 0.82 6.39 -15.38
N SER A 48 -0.28 6.94 -14.89
CA SER A 48 -0.36 7.46 -13.51
C SER A 48 -0.05 6.36 -12.48
N GLN A 49 -0.59 5.16 -12.68
CA GLN A 49 -0.33 4.02 -11.80
C GLN A 49 1.14 3.62 -11.78
N GLN A 50 1.81 3.62 -12.93
CA GLN A 50 3.24 3.30 -13.04
C GLN A 50 4.12 4.40 -12.42
N THR A 51 3.77 5.68 -12.57
CA THR A 51 4.49 6.77 -11.92
C THR A 51 4.41 6.67 -10.40
N ASN A 52 3.19 6.47 -9.87
CA ASN A 52 2.96 6.31 -8.44
C ASN A 52 3.66 5.07 -7.88
N ALA A 53 3.63 3.95 -8.62
CA ALA A 53 4.33 2.74 -8.22
C ALA A 53 5.85 2.94 -8.21
N GLY A 54 6.40 3.67 -9.18
CA GLY A 54 7.82 4.03 -9.20
C GLY A 54 8.22 4.84 -7.98
N ILE A 55 7.42 5.84 -7.59
CA ILE A 55 7.66 6.64 -6.38
C ILE A 55 7.69 5.76 -5.12
N VAL A 56 6.75 4.80 -4.99
CA VAL A 56 6.78 3.84 -3.87
C VAL A 56 8.06 3.04 -3.87
N ALA A 57 8.45 2.48 -5.02
CA ALA A 57 9.65 1.67 -5.12
C ALA A 57 10.91 2.46 -4.72
N TYR A 58 11.02 3.74 -5.09
CA TYR A 58 12.09 4.61 -4.62
C TYR A 58 12.04 4.85 -3.12
N ASN A 59 10.88 5.14 -2.55
CA ASN A 59 10.74 5.33 -1.10
C ASN A 59 11.12 4.07 -0.32
N VAL A 60 10.72 2.89 -0.82
CA VAL A 60 11.08 1.60 -0.22
C VAL A 60 12.58 1.34 -0.30
N ARG A 61 13.22 1.72 -1.41
CA ARG A 61 14.68 1.63 -1.54
C ARG A 61 15.39 2.49 -0.49
N GLU A 62 14.92 3.71 -0.27
CA GLU A 62 15.50 4.57 0.77
C GLU A 62 15.19 4.06 2.17
N LEU A 63 13.99 3.51 2.39
CA LEU A 63 13.62 2.86 3.65
C LEU A 63 14.57 1.70 3.97
N ILE A 64 14.91 0.87 2.99
CA ILE A 64 15.90 -0.21 3.14
C ILE A 64 17.28 0.34 3.50
N ASN A 65 17.69 1.49 2.95
CA ASN A 65 18.98 2.10 3.28
C ASN A 65 19.02 2.56 4.74
N VAL A 66 17.89 3.02 5.29
CA VAL A 66 17.77 3.46 6.69
C VAL A 66 17.62 2.26 7.63
N TYR A 67 16.83 1.25 7.25
CA TYR A 67 16.51 0.06 8.03
C TYR A 67 16.87 -1.21 7.25
N PRO A 68 18.17 -1.54 7.13
CA PRO A 68 18.59 -2.72 6.39
C PRO A 68 18.09 -4.03 7.04
N GLU A 69 17.72 -4.00 8.32
CA GLU A 69 17.05 -5.10 9.03
C GLU A 69 15.81 -5.59 8.29
N LEU A 70 15.10 -4.74 7.54
CA LEU A 70 13.97 -5.15 6.70
C LEU A 70 14.31 -6.29 5.74
N ILE A 71 15.55 -6.34 5.26
CA ILE A 71 16.03 -7.43 4.41
C ILE A 71 16.73 -8.47 5.27
N PHE A 72 17.48 -8.09 6.30
CA PHE A 72 18.39 -9.03 6.96
C PHE A 72 17.82 -9.77 8.17
N ASP A 73 16.90 -9.13 8.86
CA ASP A 73 16.19 -9.57 10.06
C ASP A 73 14.74 -9.07 9.94
N PRO A 74 13.97 -9.58 8.95
CA PRO A 74 12.70 -9.00 8.54
C PRO A 74 11.63 -9.03 9.64
N ASP A 75 11.88 -9.80 10.70
CA ASP A 75 11.05 -9.85 11.87
C ASP A 75 11.73 -9.31 13.13
N PHE A 76 12.98 -8.86 13.15
CA PHE A 76 13.57 -8.04 14.22
C PHE A 76 13.66 -8.70 15.61
N ASP A 77 13.96 -10.00 15.73
CA ASP A 77 14.32 -10.58 17.06
C ASP A 77 15.82 -10.62 17.31
N GLY A 78 16.63 -10.19 16.33
CA GLY A 78 18.08 -10.32 16.39
C GLY A 78 18.57 -11.76 16.18
N ASN A 79 17.69 -12.73 15.90
CA ASN A 79 18.07 -14.09 15.52
C ASN A 79 18.33 -14.15 14.01
N LEU A 80 19.53 -13.72 13.62
CA LEU A 80 19.94 -13.81 12.23
C LEU A 80 20.11 -15.25 11.75
N GLU A 81 20.31 -16.24 12.63
CA GLU A 81 20.64 -17.61 12.19
C GLU A 81 19.54 -18.24 11.33
N GLU A 82 18.27 -17.97 11.62
CA GLU A 82 17.14 -18.50 10.86
C GLU A 82 17.05 -17.94 9.44
N HIS A 83 17.49 -16.70 9.25
CA HIS A 83 17.46 -16.01 7.95
C HIS A 83 18.74 -16.26 7.13
N PHE A 84 19.84 -16.63 7.78
CA PHE A 84 21.17 -16.73 7.16
C PHE A 84 21.66 -18.15 6.91
N ARG A 85 21.40 -19.12 7.81
CA ARG A 85 22.13 -20.40 7.82
C ARG A 85 21.33 -21.62 7.41
N ASN A 86 20.00 -21.57 7.43
CA ASN A 86 19.20 -22.72 7.05
C ASN A 86 19.09 -22.82 5.52
N SER A 87 19.89 -23.71 4.93
CA SER A 87 20.04 -23.90 3.47
C SER A 87 18.77 -24.32 2.72
N SER A 88 17.72 -24.68 3.45
CA SER A 88 16.43 -25.09 2.88
C SER A 88 15.49 -23.91 2.56
N GLN A 89 15.77 -22.68 3.03
CA GLN A 89 14.76 -21.61 3.14
C GLN A 89 15.32 -20.20 2.85
N ASN A 90 15.92 -20.01 1.68
CA ASN A 90 16.61 -18.76 1.32
C ASN A 90 15.70 -17.64 0.76
N ASN A 91 14.45 -17.96 0.41
CA ASN A 91 13.54 -17.02 -0.24
C ASN A 91 12.37 -16.69 0.69
N TYR A 92 12.10 -15.41 0.86
CA TYR A 92 10.97 -14.93 1.66
C TYR A 92 10.44 -13.62 1.12
N VAL A 93 9.23 -13.30 1.55
CA VAL A 93 8.55 -12.06 1.23
C VAL A 93 8.39 -11.23 2.50
N VAL A 94 8.65 -9.93 2.42
CA VAL A 94 8.36 -8.98 3.50
C VAL A 94 7.19 -8.14 3.03
N ASP A 95 6.03 -8.31 3.65
CA ASP A 95 4.77 -7.67 3.25
C ASP A 95 4.09 -7.09 4.48
N PRO A 96 4.42 -5.84 4.84
CA PRO A 96 3.88 -5.21 6.04
C PRO A 96 2.35 -5.21 6.03
N VAL A 97 1.72 -4.73 4.95
CA VAL A 97 0.26 -4.60 4.88
C VAL A 97 -0.40 -5.96 4.70
N GLY A 98 0.14 -6.81 3.83
CA GLY A 98 -0.43 -8.12 3.52
C GLY A 98 -0.45 -9.07 4.71
N TYR A 99 0.54 -8.99 5.60
CA TYR A 99 0.56 -9.77 6.84
C TYR A 99 -0.71 -9.52 7.68
N TYR A 100 -1.15 -8.26 7.79
CA TYR A 100 -2.34 -7.90 8.57
C TYR A 100 -3.65 -8.05 7.81
N THR A 101 -3.68 -7.83 6.48
CA THR A 101 -4.91 -8.11 5.72
C THR A 101 -5.25 -9.60 5.74
N LEU A 102 -4.23 -10.46 5.67
CA LEU A 102 -4.42 -11.90 5.85
C LEU A 102 -4.85 -12.27 7.26
N ALA A 103 -4.45 -11.48 8.26
CA ALA A 103 -4.92 -11.63 9.63
C ALA A 103 -6.42 -11.39 9.77
N GLU A 104 -6.91 -10.37 9.09
CA GLU A 104 -8.33 -10.00 9.10
C GLU A 104 -9.19 -10.99 8.31
N ASP A 105 -8.69 -11.43 7.15
CA ASP A 105 -9.36 -12.39 6.27
C ASP A 105 -9.42 -13.81 6.84
N ALA A 106 -8.53 -14.17 7.78
CA ALA A 106 -8.52 -15.47 8.42
C ALA A 106 -9.81 -15.68 9.24
N PRO A 107 -10.48 -16.84 9.15
CA PRO A 107 -11.72 -17.06 9.87
C PRO A 107 -11.51 -16.88 11.38
N ARG A 108 -12.21 -15.90 11.99
CA ARG A 108 -12.25 -15.64 13.44
C ARG A 108 -12.71 -16.84 14.30
N ILE A 109 -13.07 -17.96 13.68
CA ILE A 109 -13.53 -19.22 14.30
C ILE A 109 -12.36 -20.20 14.48
N LEU A 110 -11.13 -19.70 14.65
CA LEU A 110 -10.05 -20.56 15.07
C LEU A 110 -9.98 -20.54 16.61
N PRO A 111 -9.98 -21.70 17.29
CA PRO A 111 -10.00 -21.76 18.75
C PRO A 111 -8.79 -21.04 19.33
N ALA A 112 -8.82 -20.65 20.61
CA ALA A 112 -7.73 -19.95 21.31
C ALA A 112 -6.33 -20.63 21.21
N THR A 113 -6.26 -21.84 20.67
CA THR A 113 -5.08 -22.62 20.27
C THR A 113 -4.64 -22.43 18.80
N ALA A 114 -5.17 -21.44 18.08
CA ALA A 114 -4.72 -21.00 16.77
C ALA A 114 -3.73 -19.81 16.70
N PRO A 115 -2.79 -19.62 17.67
CA PRO A 115 -1.55 -18.90 17.40
C PRO A 115 -0.83 -19.40 16.14
N GLN A 116 -1.15 -20.61 15.67
CA GLN A 116 -0.47 -21.26 14.56
C GLN A 116 -0.67 -20.60 13.20
N PHE A 117 -1.78 -19.91 12.91
CA PHE A 117 -1.89 -19.29 11.57
C PHE A 117 -0.90 -18.13 11.45
N TYR A 118 -0.87 -17.23 12.42
CA TYR A 118 0.10 -16.14 12.49
C TYR A 118 1.53 -16.63 12.65
N GLN A 119 1.79 -17.63 13.50
CA GLN A 119 3.13 -18.24 13.61
C GLN A 119 3.55 -19.01 12.34
N ARG A 120 2.61 -19.37 11.45
CA ARG A 120 2.90 -19.92 10.11
C ARG A 120 3.21 -18.85 9.07
N TYR A 121 2.83 -17.61 9.33
CA TYR A 121 3.28 -16.44 8.57
C TYR A 121 4.50 -15.84 9.28
N GLY A 122 5.70 -16.24 8.85
CA GLY A 122 6.96 -15.62 9.29
C GLY A 122 7.90 -16.62 9.96
N ASN A 123 7.44 -17.34 10.99
CA ASN A 123 8.37 -18.10 11.85
C ASN A 123 8.37 -19.61 11.67
N THR A 124 7.46 -20.18 10.88
CA THR A 124 7.42 -21.65 10.69
C THR A 124 7.29 -22.05 9.23
N GLU A 125 7.78 -23.23 8.90
CA GLU A 125 7.97 -23.78 7.55
C GLU A 125 6.68 -24.04 6.74
N LYS A 126 5.53 -23.50 7.17
CA LYS A 126 4.20 -23.87 6.65
C LYS A 126 3.34 -22.66 6.30
N ALA A 127 3.90 -21.68 5.61
CA ALA A 127 3.12 -20.65 4.94
C ALA A 127 2.22 -21.29 3.86
N PRO A 128 0.98 -20.78 3.64
CA PRO A 128 0.07 -21.36 2.66
C PRO A 128 0.56 -21.27 1.21
N SER A 129 1.44 -20.30 0.91
CA SER A 129 2.10 -20.13 -0.39
C SER A 129 3.46 -20.85 -0.51
N SER A 130 3.83 -21.69 0.47
CA SER A 130 5.16 -22.34 0.61
C SER A 130 6.37 -21.39 0.76
N ILE A 131 6.20 -20.09 0.55
CA ILE A 131 7.18 -19.03 0.82
C ILE A 131 6.85 -18.34 2.14
N ARG A 132 7.88 -18.12 2.97
CA ARG A 132 7.75 -17.42 4.25
C ARG A 132 7.42 -15.94 4.02
N ARG A 133 6.54 -15.39 4.86
CA ARG A 133 6.11 -14.00 4.82
C ARG A 133 6.34 -13.31 6.15
N PHE A 134 6.95 -12.13 6.12
CA PHE A 134 7.24 -11.32 7.29
C PHE A 134 6.50 -9.99 7.26
N GLY A 135 6.04 -9.51 8.41
CA GLY A 135 5.37 -8.22 8.54
C GLY A 135 6.30 -7.01 8.63
N GLY A 136 7.63 -7.22 8.69
CA GLY A 136 8.60 -6.15 8.91
C GLY A 136 8.85 -5.86 10.41
N PRO A 137 9.32 -4.65 10.78
CA PRO A 137 9.80 -4.25 12.12
C PRO A 137 8.84 -4.42 13.30
N HIS A 138 7.61 -4.84 13.07
CA HIS A 138 6.64 -5.06 14.12
C HIS A 138 6.80 -6.45 14.76
N LYS A 139 7.96 -6.75 15.37
CA LYS A 139 8.07 -7.90 16.29
C LYS A 139 7.58 -7.65 17.69
N LEU A 140 7.45 -6.39 18.10
CA LEU A 140 7.22 -6.10 19.51
C LEU A 140 5.88 -6.68 19.99
N ILE A 141 4.87 -6.74 19.13
CA ILE A 141 3.53 -6.97 19.63
C ILE A 141 3.13 -8.44 19.55
N SER A 142 3.45 -9.12 20.64
CA SER A 142 2.97 -10.44 20.99
C SER A 142 1.45 -10.58 20.79
N ARG A 143 1.08 -11.24 19.67
CA ARG A 143 -0.30 -11.69 19.33
C ARG A 143 -1.22 -10.52 18.89
N PRO A 144 -1.93 -10.63 17.76
CA PRO A 144 -3.06 -9.74 17.50
C PRO A 144 -4.17 -10.11 18.50
N THR A 145 -4.17 -9.48 19.67
CA THR A 145 -5.38 -9.34 20.48
C THR A 145 -6.37 -8.45 19.71
N SER A 146 -7.54 -8.19 20.29
CA SER A 146 -8.74 -7.55 19.70
C SER A 146 -8.55 -6.28 18.82
N ASP A 147 -7.34 -5.75 18.69
CA ASP A 147 -7.03 -4.42 18.13
C ASP A 147 -6.36 -4.52 16.75
N GLY A 148 -6.82 -5.46 15.92
CA GLY A 148 -6.34 -5.68 14.53
C GLY A 148 -6.30 -4.40 13.67
N ALA A 149 -7.15 -3.42 13.99
CA ALA A 149 -7.17 -2.12 13.35
C ALA A 149 -5.87 -1.33 13.55
N ALA A 150 -5.38 -1.20 14.79
CA ALA A 150 -4.16 -0.44 15.11
C ALA A 150 -2.91 -1.00 14.40
N PHE A 151 -2.85 -2.32 14.26
CA PHE A 151 -1.78 -3.01 13.56
C PHE A 151 -1.80 -2.83 12.04
N GLN A 152 -2.97 -3.02 11.42
CA GLN A 152 -3.16 -2.77 9.99
C GLN A 152 -2.78 -1.34 9.64
N MET A 153 -3.14 -0.44 10.53
CA MET A 153 -2.84 0.97 10.49
C MET A 153 -1.29 1.22 10.57
N GLY A 154 -0.57 0.71 11.57
CA GLY A 154 0.90 0.84 11.63
C GLY A 154 1.63 0.21 10.43
N ALA A 155 1.09 -0.90 9.92
CA ALA A 155 1.59 -1.53 8.70
C ALA A 155 1.37 -0.70 7.45
N GLN A 156 0.25 0.03 7.36
CA GLN A 156 0.02 0.98 6.27
C GLN A 156 0.99 2.15 6.35
N ARG A 157 1.34 2.65 7.53
CA ARG A 157 2.37 3.70 7.65
C ARG A 157 3.68 3.27 6.99
N LEU A 158 4.11 2.02 7.22
CA LEU A 158 5.33 1.48 6.63
C LEU A 158 5.14 1.12 5.15
N GLY A 159 3.98 0.55 4.84
CA GLY A 159 3.65 -0.11 3.58
C GLY A 159 3.04 0.77 2.49
N SER A 160 2.57 1.99 2.81
CA SER A 160 1.86 2.87 1.88
C SER A 160 2.74 4.02 1.37
N GLN A 161 2.24 4.75 0.37
CA GLN A 161 2.83 6.02 -0.02
C GLN A 161 2.84 7.01 1.15
N GLY A 162 3.99 7.68 1.36
CA GLY A 162 4.16 8.70 2.40
C GLY A 162 3.18 9.88 2.30
N ASP A 163 2.63 10.13 1.11
CA ASP A 163 1.67 11.21 0.83
C ASP A 163 0.21 10.71 0.64
N GLY A 164 -0.06 9.43 0.91
CA GLY A 164 -1.41 8.86 0.83
C GLY A 164 -2.27 9.28 2.02
N TRP A 165 -2.89 10.45 1.97
CA TRP A 165 -3.82 10.95 3.00
C TRP A 165 -5.22 11.13 2.43
N GLU A 166 -6.22 10.71 3.19
CA GLU A 166 -7.64 10.86 2.90
C GLU A 166 -8.25 11.81 3.90
N THR A 167 -8.98 12.82 3.43
CA THR A 167 -9.73 13.71 4.30
C THR A 167 -10.97 12.97 4.81
N ILE A 168 -11.00 12.71 6.11
CA ILE A 168 -12.18 12.14 6.79
C ILE A 168 -13.16 13.26 7.12
N VAL A 169 -12.64 14.37 7.62
CA VAL A 169 -13.43 15.52 8.08
C VAL A 169 -12.83 16.80 7.52
N GLU A 170 -13.69 17.66 6.99
CA GLU A 170 -13.39 19.05 6.68
C GLU A 170 -14.29 19.94 7.54
N ALA A 171 -13.68 20.78 8.36
CA ALA A 171 -14.38 21.53 9.40
C ALA A 171 -13.90 22.98 9.51
N GLN A 172 -14.74 23.79 10.14
CA GLN A 172 -14.40 25.15 10.56
C GLN A 172 -14.02 25.14 12.04
N PRO A 173 -12.96 25.87 12.44
CA PRO A 173 -12.62 26.01 13.84
C PRO A 173 -13.65 26.87 14.58
N GLU A 174 -13.92 26.56 15.83
CA GLU A 174 -14.72 27.40 16.71
C GLU A 174 -14.01 28.72 16.99
N ARG A 175 -14.78 29.81 16.99
CA ARG A 175 -14.25 31.17 17.19
C ARG A 175 -14.89 31.82 18.40
N ASP A 176 -14.07 32.56 19.14
CA ASP A 176 -14.55 33.44 20.20
C ASP A 176 -15.21 34.71 19.63
N ALA A 177 -15.70 35.58 20.52
CA ALA A 177 -16.34 36.84 20.15
C ALA A 177 -15.42 37.81 19.40
N ASP A 178 -14.09 37.65 19.56
CA ASP A 178 -13.07 38.44 18.90
C ASP A 178 -12.62 37.82 17.55
N GLY A 179 -13.20 36.67 17.18
CA GLY A 179 -12.92 35.95 15.94
C GLY A 179 -11.67 35.08 15.98
N ASN A 180 -11.02 34.96 17.15
CA ASN A 180 -9.87 34.08 17.36
C ASN A 180 -10.32 32.63 17.49
N VAL A 181 -9.46 31.70 17.10
CA VAL A 181 -9.77 30.28 17.25
C VAL A 181 -9.61 29.85 18.70
N VAL A 182 -10.65 29.20 19.23
CA VAL A 182 -10.68 28.67 20.60
C VAL A 182 -9.67 27.51 20.74
N ASP A 183 -8.95 27.48 21.86
CA ASP A 183 -8.01 26.43 22.31
C ASP A 183 -6.70 26.20 21.53
N VAL A 184 -6.46 26.87 20.39
CA VAL A 184 -5.23 26.64 19.59
C VAL A 184 -3.99 27.28 20.17
N ALA A 185 -4.10 28.44 20.83
CA ALA A 185 -2.95 29.17 21.36
C ALA A 185 -2.49 28.66 22.73
N ASN A 186 -3.39 28.07 23.52
CA ASN A 186 -3.13 27.75 24.93
C ASN A 186 -2.95 26.26 25.21
N PHE A 187 -3.49 25.36 24.37
CA PHE A 187 -3.57 23.93 24.70
C PHE A 187 -3.12 23.01 23.56
N GLY A 188 -2.56 23.56 22.46
CA GLY A 188 -2.16 22.80 21.28
C GLY A 188 -3.26 21.88 20.72
N GLY A 189 -4.51 22.35 20.74
CA GLY A 189 -5.68 21.68 20.18
C GLY A 189 -6.61 22.64 19.44
N VAL A 190 -7.54 22.12 18.64
CA VAL A 190 -8.52 22.94 17.91
C VAL A 190 -9.92 22.42 18.14
N ASN A 191 -10.81 23.29 18.61
CA ASN A 191 -12.22 22.96 18.76
C ASN A 191 -12.97 23.21 17.44
N LEU A 192 -13.87 22.31 17.07
CA LEU A 192 -14.54 22.29 15.76
C LEU A 192 -16.05 22.58 15.89
N VAL A 193 -16.57 23.41 14.99
CA VAL A 193 -17.99 23.81 14.99
C VAL A 193 -18.86 22.70 14.40
N GLU A 194 -19.81 22.19 15.19
CA GLU A 194 -20.90 21.29 14.75
C GLU A 194 -20.41 20.04 13.97
N VAL A 195 -19.29 19.45 14.40
CA VAL A 195 -18.75 18.22 13.79
C VAL A 195 -18.86 17.05 14.75
N ASP A 196 -19.45 15.95 14.28
CA ASP A 196 -19.40 14.67 14.97
C ASP A 196 -18.07 13.94 14.68
N LEU A 197 -17.27 13.74 15.71
CA LEU A 197 -16.00 13.03 15.67
C LEU A 197 -16.11 11.60 16.24
N SER A 198 -17.33 11.05 16.36
CA SER A 198 -17.53 9.67 16.82
C SER A 198 -16.88 8.64 15.89
N ASP A 199 -16.93 8.91 14.59
CA ASP A 199 -16.52 7.98 13.53
C ASP A 199 -15.07 8.18 13.08
N VAL A 200 -14.43 9.26 13.56
CA VAL A 200 -12.99 9.46 13.35
C VAL A 200 -12.26 8.42 14.20
N PRO A 201 -11.36 7.60 13.61
CA PRO A 201 -10.56 6.67 14.40
C PRO A 201 -9.83 7.45 15.49
N ARG A 202 -9.75 6.90 16.70
CA ARG A 202 -9.11 7.60 17.82
C ARG A 202 -7.76 6.94 18.10
N PRO A 203 -6.70 7.72 18.39
CA PRO A 203 -5.53 7.16 19.02
C PRO A 203 -5.99 6.49 20.32
N GLN A 204 -5.81 5.17 20.45
CA GLN A 204 -6.19 4.48 21.67
C GLN A 204 -4.97 4.41 22.58
N MET A 205 -5.01 5.12 23.70
CA MET A 205 -3.91 5.14 24.68
C MET A 205 -3.54 3.75 25.25
N TYR A 206 -4.31 2.69 24.98
CA TYR A 206 -4.15 1.38 25.61
C TYR A 206 -4.56 0.23 24.69
N THR A 207 -3.61 -0.65 24.36
CA THR A 207 -3.92 -2.08 24.17
C THR A 207 -3.38 -2.83 25.38
N ASN A 208 -4.27 -3.48 26.15
CA ASN A 208 -3.86 -4.26 27.32
C ASN A 208 -3.30 -5.61 26.85
N LEU A 209 -2.00 -5.67 26.61
CA LEU A 209 -1.30 -6.93 26.44
C LEU A 209 -1.01 -7.56 27.81
N ILE A 210 -1.28 -8.86 27.91
CA ILE A 210 -1.24 -9.68 29.15
C ILE A 210 0.16 -9.69 29.79
N THR A 211 1.20 -9.23 29.11
CA THR A 211 2.61 -9.28 29.56
C THR A 211 3.36 -7.93 29.55
N GLY A 212 2.66 -6.81 29.36
CA GLY A 212 3.26 -5.47 29.38
C GLY A 212 2.52 -4.53 28.45
N SER A 213 2.36 -3.27 28.83
CA SER A 213 1.76 -2.24 27.97
C SER A 213 2.72 -1.88 26.84
N GLU A 214 2.34 -2.16 25.60
CA GLU A 214 3.10 -1.72 24.42
C GLU A 214 2.40 -0.59 23.68
N TYR A 215 3.23 0.14 22.92
CA TYR A 215 2.95 1.38 22.20
C TYR A 215 1.77 1.25 21.22
N ASP A 216 0.77 2.15 21.34
CA ASP A 216 -0.17 2.37 20.23
C ASP A 216 0.48 3.32 19.21
N THR A 217 0.69 2.82 18.01
CA THR A 217 1.27 3.56 16.87
C THR A 217 0.27 4.51 16.19
N ALA A 218 -0.97 4.59 16.70
CA ALA A 218 -2.05 5.41 16.16
C ALA A 218 -1.79 6.94 16.14
N VAL A 219 -0.82 7.46 16.90
CA VAL A 219 -0.55 8.90 16.98
C VAL A 219 -0.09 9.49 15.64
N ASP A 220 0.53 8.68 14.75
CA ASP A 220 1.01 9.13 13.43
C ASP A 220 0.06 8.79 12.26
N MET A 221 -1.14 8.35 12.58
CA MET A 221 -2.06 7.71 11.63
C MET A 221 -3.18 8.61 11.17
N ILE A 222 -3.45 9.59 12.00
CA ILE A 222 -4.37 10.67 11.75
C ILE A 222 -3.57 11.93 11.95
N ARG A 223 -3.74 12.86 11.02
CA ARG A 223 -3.18 14.19 11.14
C ARG A 223 -4.28 15.22 11.06
N VAL A 224 -4.09 16.29 11.81
CA VAL A 224 -4.84 17.52 11.64
C VAL A 224 -4.04 18.44 10.74
N VAL A 225 -4.69 19.03 9.73
CA VAL A 225 -4.10 20.02 8.83
C VAL A 225 -4.82 21.34 9.05
N LEU A 226 -4.09 22.30 9.59
CA LEU A 226 -4.57 23.65 9.85
C LEU A 226 -4.22 24.54 8.66
N PHE A 227 -5.19 25.26 8.13
CA PHE A 227 -5.00 26.26 7.08
C PHE A 227 -5.02 27.65 7.68
N SER A 228 -4.10 28.51 7.25
CA SER A 228 -4.09 29.91 7.65
C SER A 228 -5.41 30.60 7.32
N ASP A 229 -5.70 31.72 7.99
CA ASP A 229 -6.85 32.58 7.68
C ASP A 229 -6.98 32.94 6.18
N THR A 230 -5.86 33.14 5.52
CA THR A 230 -5.72 33.45 4.10
C THR A 230 -5.69 32.21 3.20
N GLY A 231 -5.58 31.00 3.78
CA GLY A 231 -5.41 29.74 3.06
C GLY A 231 -4.06 29.60 2.32
N ARG A 232 -3.13 30.54 2.51
CA ARG A 232 -1.84 30.58 1.78
C ARG A 232 -0.84 29.53 2.24
N PHE A 233 -0.93 29.11 3.49
CA PHE A 233 -0.09 28.08 4.06
C PHE A 233 -0.91 27.15 4.94
N SER A 234 -0.43 25.93 5.08
CA SER A 234 -1.02 24.88 5.89
C SER A 234 0.05 24.21 6.72
N GLN A 235 -0.29 23.80 7.93
CA GLN A 235 0.58 23.02 8.79
C GLN A 235 -0.13 21.74 9.19
N ALA A 236 0.57 20.61 9.05
CA ALA A 236 0.08 19.31 9.47
C ALA A 236 0.72 18.92 10.80
N PHE A 237 -0.09 18.35 11.69
CA PHE A 237 0.35 17.78 12.95
C PHE A 237 -0.28 16.40 13.18
N PRO A 238 0.44 15.45 13.80
CA PRO A 238 -0.17 14.21 14.27
C PRO A 238 -1.26 14.51 15.31
N VAL A 239 -2.35 13.75 15.30
CA VAL A 239 -3.41 13.85 16.30
C VAL A 239 -3.02 13.04 17.53
N THR A 240 -2.92 13.69 18.67
CA THR A 240 -2.58 13.07 19.95
C THR A 240 -3.81 12.58 20.69
N SER A 241 -4.90 13.36 20.65
CA SER A 241 -6.14 13.01 21.33
C SER A 241 -7.36 13.68 20.67
N ILE A 242 -8.53 13.07 20.83
CA ILE A 242 -9.81 13.65 20.42
C ILE A 242 -10.76 13.59 21.63
N SER A 243 -11.22 14.75 22.10
CA SER A 243 -12.16 14.87 23.22
C SER A 243 -13.32 15.79 22.83
N GLY A 244 -14.52 15.21 22.75
CA GLY A 244 -15.68 15.94 22.22
C GLY A 244 -15.41 16.41 20.79
N ASN A 245 -15.48 17.73 20.58
CA ASN A 245 -15.20 18.38 19.29
C ASN A 245 -13.77 18.93 19.19
N THR A 246 -12.95 18.74 20.22
CA THR A 246 -11.58 19.24 20.27
C THR A 246 -10.60 18.16 19.80
N VAL A 247 -9.77 18.53 18.82
CA VAL A 247 -8.68 17.71 18.30
C VAL A 247 -7.37 18.25 18.83
N TYR A 248 -6.68 17.46 19.64
CA TYR A 248 -5.36 17.80 20.19
C TYR A 248 -4.26 17.28 19.27
N PHE A 249 -3.21 18.08 19.14
CA PHE A 249 -2.00 17.74 18.40
C PHE A 249 -0.71 17.95 19.20
N THR A 250 -0.83 18.44 20.43
CA THR A 250 0.24 18.46 21.45
C THR A 250 -0.03 17.39 22.50
N GLU A 251 1.01 16.97 23.19
CA GLU A 251 0.90 16.10 24.37
C GLU A 251 0.66 16.90 25.67
N ASP A 252 0.98 18.20 25.72
CA ASP A 252 0.74 19.12 26.85
C ASP A 252 -0.73 19.63 26.90
N PHE A 253 -1.70 18.73 27.09
CA PHE A 253 -3.13 19.06 27.06
C PHE A 253 -3.83 19.01 28.44
N VAL A 254 -3.16 18.54 29.50
CA VAL A 254 -3.70 18.45 30.86
C VAL A 254 -3.03 19.52 31.73
N GLY A 255 -3.55 20.75 31.70
CA GLY A 255 -2.98 21.82 32.51
C GLY A 255 -1.61 22.27 31.95
N PRO A 256 -1.60 22.86 30.74
CA PRO A 256 -0.41 23.09 29.93
C PRO A 256 0.65 23.84 30.72
N ASN A 257 1.70 23.13 31.08
CA ASN A 257 2.73 23.61 31.98
C ASN A 257 4.14 23.28 31.48
N GLY A 258 4.25 22.67 30.31
CA GLY A 258 5.53 22.26 29.70
C GLY A 258 6.24 21.15 30.46
N SER A 259 5.53 20.41 31.32
CA SER A 259 6.06 19.24 32.03
C SER A 259 5.17 18.04 31.76
N LEU A 260 5.80 16.88 31.56
CA LEU A 260 5.08 15.63 31.36
C LEU A 260 4.27 15.26 32.60
N ASP A 261 2.96 15.41 32.54
CA ASP A 261 2.06 15.00 33.62
C ASP A 261 1.34 13.66 33.34
N GLY A 262 0.47 13.25 34.26
CA GLY A 262 -0.25 11.99 34.11
C GLY A 262 -1.32 12.08 33.01
N LEU A 263 -1.10 11.31 31.93
CA LEU A 263 -1.92 11.17 30.70
C LEU A 263 -1.39 11.93 29.47
N GLU A 264 -0.37 12.77 29.62
CA GLU A 264 0.22 13.57 28.54
C GLU A 264 1.23 12.80 27.68
N ASP A 265 1.87 11.75 28.22
CA ASP A 265 2.75 10.86 27.45
C ASP A 265 1.94 9.87 26.58
N VAL A 266 1.25 10.38 25.56
CA VAL A 266 0.34 9.59 24.71
C VAL A 266 1.11 8.47 24.01
N ASN A 267 2.31 8.79 23.51
CA ASN A 267 3.16 7.81 22.83
C ASN A 267 4.12 7.05 23.78
N ARG A 268 4.12 7.32 25.08
CA ARG A 268 4.96 6.66 26.11
C ARG A 268 6.45 6.66 25.82
N ASN A 269 6.95 7.65 25.07
CA ASN A 269 8.37 7.76 24.77
C ASN A 269 9.15 8.37 25.95
N GLY A 270 8.46 8.82 27.01
CA GLY A 270 9.04 9.43 28.20
C GLY A 270 9.44 10.91 28.00
N PHE A 271 9.02 11.52 26.90
CA PHE A 271 9.25 12.90 26.53
C PHE A 271 7.91 13.58 26.22
N LEU A 272 7.79 14.85 26.59
CA LEU A 272 6.64 15.67 26.24
C LEU A 272 6.79 16.15 24.79
N ASP A 273 5.91 15.69 23.89
CA ASP A 273 5.83 16.25 22.54
C ASP A 273 5.01 17.55 22.51
N GLU A 274 5.62 18.66 22.94
CA GLU A 274 5.02 19.98 22.83
C GLU A 274 5.02 20.45 21.36
N ARG A 275 3.82 20.71 20.81
CA ARG A 275 3.66 21.17 19.43
C ARG A 275 2.90 22.49 19.39
N GLN A 276 3.58 23.55 18.91
CA GLN A 276 2.99 24.87 18.74
C GLN A 276 2.74 25.18 17.25
N VAL A 277 1.72 25.99 16.98
CA VAL A 277 1.48 26.50 15.63
C VAL A 277 2.56 27.52 15.23
N PRO A 278 3.01 27.52 13.96
CA PRO A 278 3.98 28.50 13.50
C PRO A 278 3.49 29.93 13.70
N ARG A 279 4.43 30.88 13.91
CA ARG A 279 4.12 32.32 14.07
C ARG A 279 3.27 32.90 12.94
N ALA A 280 3.32 32.30 11.74
CA ALA A 280 2.48 32.72 10.63
C ALA A 280 0.97 32.57 10.91
N PHE A 281 0.57 31.64 11.78
CA PHE A 281 -0.82 31.45 12.22
C PHE A 281 -1.26 32.44 13.30
N LEU A 282 -0.32 33.21 13.87
CA LEU A 282 -0.64 34.25 14.86
C LEU A 282 -1.11 35.51 14.15
N SER A 283 -1.97 36.29 14.80
CA SER A 283 -2.46 37.54 14.23
C SER A 283 -1.31 38.52 13.96
N ALA A 284 -1.35 39.16 12.79
CA ALA A 284 -0.29 40.05 12.31
C ALA A 284 -0.13 41.32 13.17
N ASP A 285 -1.13 41.64 13.98
CA ASP A 285 -1.19 42.80 14.87
C ASP A 285 -0.50 42.56 16.24
N GLY A 286 0.03 41.36 16.49
CA GLY A 286 0.69 41.01 17.76
C GLY A 286 -0.27 40.77 18.92
N THR A 287 -1.58 40.73 18.65
CA THR A 287 -2.59 40.33 19.62
C THR A 287 -2.46 38.82 19.88
N PRO A 288 -2.64 38.33 21.13
CA PRO A 288 -2.68 36.89 21.37
C PRO A 288 -3.88 36.28 20.65
N GLY A 289 -3.66 35.54 19.57
CA GLY A 289 -4.75 34.94 18.80
C GLY A 289 -4.24 34.13 17.62
N VAL A 290 -4.70 32.89 17.52
CA VAL A 290 -4.42 32.03 16.36
C VAL A 290 -5.57 32.16 15.36
N ARG A 291 -5.22 32.40 14.09
CA ARG A 291 -6.17 32.54 12.98
C ARG A 291 -6.03 31.36 12.02
N VAL A 292 -6.92 30.38 12.16
CA VAL A 292 -7.10 29.26 11.24
C VAL A 292 -8.41 29.47 10.48
N SER A 293 -8.42 29.30 9.15
CA SER A 293 -9.67 29.38 8.35
C SER A 293 -10.33 28.03 8.16
N ARG A 294 -9.56 26.95 8.14
CA ARG A 294 -10.04 25.62 7.81
C ARG A 294 -9.19 24.58 8.51
N VAL A 295 -9.86 23.52 8.98
CA VAL A 295 -9.23 22.36 9.59
C VAL A 295 -9.62 21.13 8.78
N LEU A 296 -8.63 20.32 8.42
CA LEU A 296 -8.87 18.97 7.88
C LEU A 296 -8.39 17.95 8.88
N ILE A 297 -9.18 16.92 9.11
CA ILE A 297 -8.72 15.69 9.77
C ILE A 297 -8.53 14.66 8.68
N GLN A 298 -7.32 14.13 8.59
CA GLN A 298 -6.96 13.19 7.55
C GLN A 298 -6.42 11.90 8.16
N SER A 299 -6.89 10.75 7.67
CA SER A 299 -6.25 9.47 7.94
C SER A 299 -5.32 9.08 6.81
N ARG A 300 -4.42 8.15 7.10
CA ARG A 300 -3.74 7.40 6.04
C ARG A 300 -4.77 6.72 5.14
N LYS A 301 -4.57 6.81 3.82
CA LYS A 301 -5.39 6.08 2.85
C LYS A 301 -5.21 4.59 3.06
N LEU A 302 -6.31 3.88 3.31
CA LEU A 302 -6.29 2.43 3.53
C LEU A 302 -6.10 1.64 2.22
N SER A 303 -6.45 2.22 1.07
CA SER A 303 -6.46 1.56 -0.24
C SER A 303 -5.75 2.37 -1.32
N ASP A 304 -4.43 2.46 -1.20
CA ASP A 304 -3.58 3.09 -2.23
C ASP A 304 -2.55 2.06 -2.72
N TYR A 305 -1.36 2.54 -3.10
CA TYR A 305 -0.23 1.68 -3.41
C TYR A 305 0.37 1.12 -2.14
N THR A 306 0.48 -0.20 -2.09
CA THR A 306 1.21 -0.93 -1.07
C THR A 306 2.43 -1.59 -1.68
N TRP A 307 3.40 -1.96 -0.86
CA TRP A 307 4.57 -2.70 -1.32
C TRP A 307 4.79 -3.98 -0.53
N MET A 308 5.43 -4.94 -1.18
CA MET A 308 6.08 -6.07 -0.54
C MET A 308 7.45 -6.28 -1.15
N LEU A 309 8.41 -6.75 -0.36
CA LEU A 309 9.73 -7.15 -0.82
C LEU A 309 9.72 -8.63 -1.08
N ASN A 310 10.30 -9.02 -2.20
CA ASN A 310 10.68 -10.40 -2.45
C ASN A 310 12.20 -10.49 -2.31
N VAL A 311 12.68 -11.23 -1.33
CA VAL A 311 14.10 -11.38 -1.03
C VAL A 311 14.55 -12.78 -1.41
N ARG A 312 15.51 -12.84 -2.31
CA ARG A 312 16.20 -14.08 -2.70
C ARG A 312 17.62 -14.09 -2.16
N ARG A 313 17.92 -15.11 -1.35
CA ARG A 313 19.26 -15.32 -0.82
C ARG A 313 19.94 -16.53 -1.44
N ARG A 314 21.26 -16.59 -1.26
CA ARG A 314 22.02 -17.82 -1.40
C ARG A 314 22.44 -18.32 -0.03
N SER A 315 22.98 -19.54 -0.01
CA SER A 315 23.54 -20.18 1.19
C SER A 315 24.71 -19.40 1.83
N ASP A 316 25.20 -18.33 1.21
CA ASP A 316 26.20 -17.41 1.74
C ASP A 316 25.59 -16.29 2.61
N GLY A 317 24.25 -16.27 2.76
CA GLY A 317 23.51 -15.28 3.56
C GLY A 317 23.39 -13.91 2.90
N LEU A 318 23.90 -13.73 1.67
CA LEU A 318 23.79 -12.47 0.94
C LEU A 318 22.43 -12.35 0.25
N ALA A 319 21.78 -11.19 0.40
CA ALA A 319 20.59 -10.83 -0.36
C ALA A 319 20.99 -10.46 -1.79
N ARG A 320 21.04 -11.45 -2.68
CA ARG A 320 21.53 -11.26 -4.07
C ARG A 320 20.50 -10.62 -4.99
N SER A 321 19.22 -10.83 -4.70
CA SER A 321 18.15 -10.14 -5.41
C SER A 321 17.06 -9.76 -4.45
N VAL A 322 16.77 -8.47 -4.41
CA VAL A 322 15.61 -7.91 -3.73
C VAL A 322 14.77 -7.22 -4.77
N ASP A 323 13.50 -7.61 -4.85
CA ASP A 323 12.53 -7.00 -5.76
C ASP A 323 11.44 -6.31 -4.93
N VAL A 324 11.13 -5.05 -5.26
CA VAL A 324 9.95 -4.37 -4.69
C VAL A 324 8.77 -4.64 -5.59
N VAL A 325 7.77 -5.30 -5.06
CA VAL A 325 6.51 -5.53 -5.74
C VAL A 325 5.52 -4.48 -5.25
N VAL A 326 5.07 -3.63 -6.17
CA VAL A 326 4.09 -2.59 -5.85
C VAL A 326 2.71 -3.04 -6.29
N ARG A 327 1.75 -2.92 -5.38
CA ARG A 327 0.36 -3.32 -5.57
C ARG A 327 -0.55 -2.12 -5.43
N PHE A 328 -1.74 -2.22 -6.01
CA PHE A 328 -2.81 -1.24 -5.89
C PHE A 328 -4.04 -1.92 -5.32
N GLY A 329 -4.71 -1.26 -4.37
CA GLY A 329 -5.95 -1.76 -3.76
C GLY A 329 -5.75 -2.54 -2.46
N GLY A 330 -4.72 -2.21 -1.68
CA GLY A 330 -4.51 -2.74 -0.31
C GLY A 330 -3.52 -3.90 -0.20
N GLY A 331 -3.60 -4.63 0.91
CA GLY A 331 -2.76 -5.79 1.22
C GLY A 331 -3.13 -7.06 0.46
N VAL A 332 -2.35 -8.13 0.61
CA VAL A 332 -2.58 -9.41 -0.06
C VAL A 332 -3.79 -10.10 0.58
N LYS A 333 -4.70 -10.62 -0.26
CA LYS A 333 -5.84 -11.40 0.20
C LYS A 333 -5.49 -12.88 0.25
N LEU A 334 -6.22 -13.67 1.03
CA LEU A 334 -5.97 -15.11 1.11
C LEU A 334 -6.16 -15.80 -0.26
N SER A 335 -7.05 -15.28 -1.11
CA SER A 335 -7.23 -15.75 -2.48
C SER A 335 -6.04 -15.45 -3.39
N ASP A 336 -5.31 -14.36 -3.15
CA ASP A 336 -4.15 -13.95 -3.93
C ASP A 336 -2.92 -14.83 -3.63
N GLU A 337 -2.85 -15.43 -2.44
CA GLU A 337 -1.77 -16.33 -2.01
C GLU A 337 -1.92 -17.77 -2.48
N ARG A 338 -2.99 -18.07 -3.21
CA ARG A 338 -3.25 -19.43 -3.65
C ARG A 338 -2.18 -19.88 -4.64
N GLY A 339 -1.47 -20.94 -4.28
CA GLY A 339 -0.61 -21.66 -5.19
C GLY A 339 -1.43 -22.41 -6.24
N HIS A 340 -1.14 -22.12 -7.50
CA HIS A 340 -1.63 -22.84 -8.67
C HIS A 340 -0.56 -23.82 -9.15
N PRO A 341 -0.91 -25.09 -9.47
CA PRO A 341 0.05 -25.99 -10.07
C PRO A 341 0.57 -25.39 -11.38
N GLY A 342 1.87 -25.16 -11.46
CA GLY A 342 2.51 -24.47 -12.55
C GLY A 342 3.87 -25.04 -12.89
N ILE A 343 4.27 -24.86 -14.14
CA ILE A 343 5.56 -25.33 -14.64
C ILE A 343 6.21 -24.21 -15.43
N PHE A 344 7.42 -23.85 -15.02
CA PHE A 344 8.22 -22.79 -15.60
C PHE A 344 9.38 -23.45 -16.35
N VAL A 345 9.41 -23.30 -17.68
CA VAL A 345 10.37 -24.00 -18.54
C VAL A 345 11.66 -23.17 -18.65
N ALA A 346 12.73 -23.66 -18.02
CA ALA A 346 14.06 -23.04 -18.03
C ALA A 346 14.56 -22.73 -19.45
N GLY A 347 15.23 -21.60 -19.62
CA GLY A 347 15.77 -21.13 -20.91
C GLY A 347 14.71 -20.60 -21.88
N THR A 348 13.42 -20.61 -21.52
CA THR A 348 12.32 -20.14 -22.37
C THR A 348 11.49 -19.05 -21.67
N THR A 349 10.50 -18.50 -22.35
CA THR A 349 9.49 -17.59 -21.78
C THR A 349 8.18 -18.30 -21.47
N ASN A 350 8.13 -19.64 -21.56
CA ASN A 350 6.89 -20.40 -21.45
C ASN A 350 6.65 -20.89 -20.02
N ALA A 351 5.46 -20.61 -19.51
CA ALA A 351 4.92 -21.23 -18.32
C ALA A 351 3.57 -21.89 -18.61
N TYR A 352 3.28 -22.99 -17.92
CA TYR A 352 2.02 -23.71 -18.02
C TYR A 352 1.38 -23.76 -16.63
N ILE A 353 0.11 -23.37 -16.52
CA ILE A 353 -0.56 -23.18 -15.22
C ILE A 353 -1.92 -23.86 -15.24
N ASN A 354 -2.25 -24.56 -14.15
CA ASN A 354 -3.54 -25.20 -13.91
C ASN A 354 -4.35 -24.50 -12.82
N ASN A 355 -5.65 -24.69 -12.89
CA ASN A 355 -6.58 -24.30 -11.86
C ASN A 355 -6.35 -25.13 -10.59
N ALA A 356 -6.40 -24.47 -9.45
CA ALA A 356 -6.14 -25.09 -8.15
C ALA A 356 -7.47 -25.45 -7.49
N ALA A 357 -7.72 -26.74 -7.29
CA ALA A 357 -8.93 -27.25 -6.63
C ALA A 357 -10.24 -26.69 -7.24
N GLY A 358 -10.30 -26.62 -8.58
CA GLY A 358 -11.46 -26.12 -9.32
C GLY A 358 -11.65 -24.60 -9.29
N VAL A 359 -10.69 -23.85 -8.75
CA VAL A 359 -10.72 -22.38 -8.76
C VAL A 359 -9.81 -21.84 -9.86
N GLU A 360 -10.41 -20.96 -10.66
CA GLU A 360 -9.77 -20.32 -11.80
C GLU A 360 -8.60 -19.43 -11.35
N ALA A 361 -7.45 -19.58 -12.01
CA ALA A 361 -6.32 -18.69 -11.79
C ALA A 361 -6.62 -17.29 -12.39
N PRO A 362 -6.45 -16.18 -11.66
CA PRO A 362 -6.78 -14.82 -12.14
C PRO A 362 -5.71 -14.26 -13.12
N ILE A 363 -5.33 -15.07 -14.12
CA ILE A 363 -4.27 -14.78 -15.10
C ILE A 363 -4.83 -13.82 -16.14
N ARG A 364 -4.06 -12.76 -16.44
CA ARG A 364 -4.41 -11.78 -17.47
C ARG A 364 -3.19 -11.22 -18.16
N ARG A 365 -3.34 -10.86 -19.44
CA ARG A 365 -2.31 -10.15 -20.21
C ARG A 365 -1.90 -8.86 -19.50
N GLY A 366 -0.60 -8.66 -19.36
CA GLY A 366 0.00 -7.53 -18.65
C GLY A 366 0.01 -7.66 -17.13
N GLY A 367 -0.59 -8.72 -16.58
CA GLY A 367 -0.49 -9.07 -15.16
C GLY A 367 0.87 -9.70 -14.81
N HIS A 368 0.99 -10.19 -13.57
CA HIS A 368 2.20 -10.80 -13.06
C HIS A 368 1.91 -12.21 -12.53
N VAL A 369 2.88 -13.09 -12.67
CA VAL A 369 2.91 -14.41 -12.03
C VAL A 369 4.19 -14.52 -11.21
N PHE A 370 4.06 -15.08 -10.03
CA PHE A 370 5.16 -15.36 -9.12
C PHE A 370 5.45 -16.86 -9.12
N ASP A 371 6.67 -17.21 -9.48
CA ASP A 371 7.21 -18.56 -9.32
C ASP A 371 7.61 -18.72 -7.85
N ALA A 372 6.79 -19.42 -7.08
CA ALA A 372 6.99 -19.58 -5.65
C ALA A 372 8.11 -20.60 -5.31
N VAL A 373 8.60 -21.37 -6.28
CA VAL A 373 9.76 -22.25 -6.06
C VAL A 373 11.04 -21.44 -6.12
N ASN A 374 11.19 -20.66 -7.18
CA ASN A 374 12.42 -19.88 -7.41
C ASN A 374 12.37 -18.48 -6.77
N GLY A 375 11.20 -18.05 -6.30
CA GLY A 375 10.97 -16.71 -5.78
C GLY A 375 11.15 -15.64 -6.85
N ILE A 376 10.65 -15.84 -8.07
CA ILE A 376 10.86 -14.91 -9.19
C ILE A 376 9.53 -14.40 -9.73
N TRP A 377 9.48 -13.10 -9.99
CA TRP A 377 8.33 -12.45 -10.63
C TRP A 377 8.50 -12.37 -12.13
N TYR A 378 7.43 -12.68 -12.85
CA TYR A 378 7.38 -12.59 -14.30
C TYR A 378 6.15 -11.80 -14.74
N ARG A 379 6.34 -10.94 -15.73
CA ARG A 379 5.24 -10.21 -16.36
C ARG A 379 4.67 -11.03 -17.52
N ILE A 380 3.35 -11.14 -17.55
CA ILE A 380 2.62 -11.93 -18.54
C ILE A 380 2.44 -11.12 -19.82
N GLN A 381 2.98 -11.59 -20.94
CA GLN A 381 2.79 -10.97 -22.25
C GLN A 381 1.54 -11.49 -22.96
N GLN A 382 1.25 -12.77 -22.83
CA GLN A 382 0.14 -13.45 -23.50
C GLN A 382 -0.34 -14.64 -22.67
N VAL A 383 -1.63 -14.95 -22.81
CA VAL A 383 -2.30 -16.09 -22.19
C VAL A 383 -3.09 -16.80 -23.28
N ASN A 384 -2.87 -18.10 -23.42
CA ASN A 384 -3.61 -18.98 -24.32
C ASN A 384 -4.22 -20.12 -23.49
N GLN A 385 -5.35 -20.66 -23.92
CA GLN A 385 -5.83 -21.93 -23.37
C GLN A 385 -4.95 -23.06 -23.87
N HIS A 386 -4.77 -24.08 -23.05
CA HIS A 386 -4.02 -25.28 -23.41
C HIS A 386 -4.89 -26.52 -23.16
N ALA A 387 -4.53 -27.68 -23.73
CA ALA A 387 -5.35 -28.89 -23.63
C ALA A 387 -5.00 -29.70 -22.37
N ASP A 388 -3.69 -29.87 -22.11
CA ASP A 388 -3.19 -30.59 -20.93
C ASP A 388 -3.03 -29.68 -19.70
N PHE A 389 -3.11 -28.37 -19.94
CA PHE A 389 -3.05 -27.34 -18.91
C PHE A 389 -4.19 -26.36 -19.13
N ASP A 390 -4.74 -25.74 -18.09
CA ASP A 390 -5.77 -24.72 -18.30
C ASP A 390 -5.21 -23.52 -19.07
N TYR A 391 -3.94 -23.15 -18.82
CA TYR A 391 -3.29 -22.00 -19.44
C TYR A 391 -1.86 -22.27 -19.91
N HIS A 392 -1.55 -21.81 -21.13
CA HIS A 392 -0.20 -21.56 -21.62
C HIS A 392 0.08 -20.05 -21.55
N VAL A 393 1.07 -19.67 -20.76
CA VAL A 393 1.42 -18.28 -20.45
C VAL A 393 2.78 -17.97 -21.06
N ILE A 394 2.83 -16.91 -21.89
CA ILE A 394 4.08 -16.39 -22.44
C ILE A 394 4.50 -15.19 -21.58
N LEU A 395 5.69 -15.28 -21.02
CA LEU A 395 6.29 -14.32 -20.11
C LEU A 395 7.18 -13.33 -20.85
N GLN A 396 7.42 -12.17 -20.24
CA GLN A 396 8.25 -11.12 -20.83
C GLN A 396 9.74 -11.42 -20.78
N SER A 397 10.20 -12.08 -19.73
CA SER A 397 11.59 -12.44 -19.50
C SER A 397 11.78 -13.95 -19.59
N THR A 398 13.00 -14.35 -19.94
CA THR A 398 13.40 -15.75 -19.93
C THR A 398 13.46 -16.29 -18.50
N ILE A 399 12.99 -17.51 -18.32
CA ILE A 399 13.04 -18.26 -17.07
C ILE A 399 14.46 -18.80 -16.90
N ASN A 400 15.17 -18.33 -15.88
CA ASN A 400 16.58 -18.70 -15.66
C ASN A 400 16.70 -20.11 -15.06
N GLU A 401 15.82 -20.43 -14.11
CA GLU A 401 15.78 -21.70 -13.40
C GLU A 401 14.37 -22.25 -13.57
N GLY A 402 14.25 -23.51 -13.98
CA GLY A 402 12.93 -24.12 -14.17
C GLY A 402 12.27 -24.40 -12.83
N ALA A 403 10.95 -24.46 -12.82
CA ALA A 403 10.18 -24.96 -11.67
C ALA A 403 9.17 -26.00 -12.17
N GLY A 404 9.09 -27.13 -11.45
CA GLY A 404 8.36 -28.33 -11.89
C GLY A 404 9.12 -29.13 -12.95
N ASN A 405 8.69 -30.38 -13.19
CA ASN A 405 9.31 -31.25 -14.19
C ASN A 405 8.66 -31.07 -15.57
N TYR A 406 9.39 -30.43 -16.48
CA TYR A 406 9.07 -30.40 -17.91
C TYR A 406 9.74 -31.59 -18.61
N ASP A 407 8.96 -32.44 -19.29
CA ASP A 407 9.50 -33.50 -20.15
C ASP A 407 9.64 -32.98 -21.59
N PRO A 408 10.87 -32.76 -22.09
CA PRO A 408 11.11 -32.23 -23.43
C PRO A 408 10.80 -33.23 -24.56
N THR A 409 10.65 -34.53 -24.26
CA THR A 409 10.40 -35.56 -25.30
C THR A 409 8.92 -35.66 -25.67
N THR A 410 8.03 -35.43 -24.72
CA THR A 410 6.59 -35.42 -24.95
C THR A 410 6.07 -34.01 -25.23
N GLY A 411 6.82 -32.96 -24.88
CA GLY A 411 6.34 -31.58 -24.94
C GLY A 411 5.20 -31.31 -23.94
N VAL A 412 4.91 -32.29 -23.09
CA VAL A 412 3.86 -32.26 -22.07
C VAL A 412 4.55 -32.41 -20.72
N PRO A 413 4.35 -31.46 -19.80
CA PRO A 413 4.95 -31.58 -18.49
C PRO A 413 4.48 -32.83 -17.70
N SER A 414 5.37 -33.40 -16.89
CA SER A 414 5.10 -34.68 -16.21
C SER A 414 4.01 -34.51 -15.13
N PRO A 415 2.91 -35.30 -15.16
CA PRO A 415 1.85 -35.24 -14.16
C PRO A 415 2.26 -35.78 -12.78
N SER A 416 3.44 -36.41 -12.67
CA SER A 416 3.94 -37.04 -11.46
C SER A 416 5.20 -36.35 -10.94
N GLY A 417 5.02 -35.18 -10.32
CA GLY A 417 6.06 -34.45 -9.59
C GLY A 417 5.44 -33.32 -8.77
N PRO A 418 6.13 -32.76 -7.76
CA PRO A 418 5.67 -31.53 -7.13
C PRO A 418 5.66 -30.44 -8.21
N PHE A 419 4.48 -30.07 -8.69
CA PHE A 419 4.32 -28.92 -9.58
C PHE A 419 4.92 -27.69 -8.91
N GLY A 420 5.60 -26.85 -9.67
CA GLY A 420 5.99 -25.53 -9.15
C GLY A 420 4.74 -24.78 -8.74
N ALA A 421 4.75 -24.10 -7.61
CA ALA A 421 3.61 -23.27 -7.21
C ALA A 421 3.70 -21.94 -7.97
N ALA A 422 2.77 -21.70 -8.90
CA ALA A 422 2.55 -20.41 -9.52
C ALA A 422 1.54 -19.61 -8.68
N ILE A 423 1.89 -18.41 -8.27
CA ILE A 423 0.98 -17.51 -7.55
C ILE A 423 0.65 -16.36 -8.47
N VAL A 424 -0.64 -16.03 -8.59
CA VAL A 424 -1.11 -14.98 -9.50
C VAL A 424 -1.86 -13.94 -8.68
N PRO A 425 -1.15 -13.09 -7.93
CA PRO A 425 -1.80 -12.15 -7.05
C PRO A 425 -2.44 -11.02 -7.87
N THR A 426 -3.65 -10.63 -7.46
CA THR A 426 -4.33 -9.49 -8.07
C THR A 426 -3.70 -8.17 -7.59
N GLY A 427 -3.97 -7.09 -8.31
CA GLY A 427 -3.54 -5.75 -7.92
C GLY A 427 -2.05 -5.41 -8.10
N VAL A 428 -1.19 -6.35 -8.52
CA VAL A 428 0.23 -6.03 -8.82
C VAL A 428 0.31 -5.08 -10.00
N VAL A 429 0.90 -3.89 -9.77
CA VAL A 429 1.08 -2.85 -10.77
C VAL A 429 2.36 -3.10 -11.55
N ASP A 430 3.47 -3.25 -10.84
CA ASP A 430 4.79 -3.53 -11.43
C ASP A 430 5.75 -4.11 -10.38
N VAL A 431 6.86 -4.67 -10.86
CA VAL A 431 7.93 -5.24 -10.02
C VAL A 431 9.25 -4.54 -10.35
N TYR A 432 9.87 -3.95 -9.33
CA TYR A 432 11.09 -3.17 -9.46
C TYR A 432 12.28 -3.93 -8.84
N PRO A 433 13.22 -4.43 -9.66
CA PRO A 433 14.41 -5.07 -9.14
C PRO A 433 15.33 -4.01 -8.50
N LEU A 434 15.64 -4.18 -7.22
CA LEU A 434 16.62 -3.34 -6.51
C LEU A 434 18.05 -3.88 -6.63
N GLY A 435 18.18 -5.17 -6.96
CA GLY A 435 19.47 -5.86 -7.07
C GLY A 435 19.93 -6.48 -5.76
N SER A 436 21.25 -6.53 -5.57
CA SER A 436 21.86 -7.15 -4.39
C SER A 436 22.21 -6.14 -3.31
N PHE A 437 22.02 -6.53 -2.04
CA PHE A 437 22.44 -5.75 -0.89
C PHE A 437 23.53 -6.48 -0.10
N PRO A 438 24.65 -5.81 0.24
CA PRO A 438 25.64 -6.38 1.14
C PRO A 438 25.11 -6.37 2.59
N ILE A 439 25.59 -7.32 3.40
CA ILE A 439 25.27 -7.33 4.83
C ILE A 439 25.90 -6.09 5.49
N PRO A 440 25.11 -5.22 6.15
CA PRO A 440 25.60 -4.05 6.86
C PRO A 440 26.54 -4.43 8.00
N ASP A 441 27.53 -3.59 8.29
CA ASP A 441 28.49 -3.83 9.38
C ASP A 441 27.83 -3.88 10.77
N SER A 442 26.68 -3.23 10.95
CA SER A 442 25.88 -3.31 12.18
C SER A 442 25.41 -4.74 12.47
N LEU A 443 25.03 -5.48 11.43
CA LEU A 443 24.51 -6.85 11.52
C LEU A 443 25.60 -7.92 11.42
N ARG A 444 26.85 -7.54 11.14
CA ARG A 444 27.99 -8.47 11.15
C ARG A 444 28.50 -8.80 12.55
N LYS A 445 28.11 -8.04 13.58
CA LYS A 445 28.67 -8.11 14.94
C LYS A 445 28.00 -9.14 15.86
N THR A 446 26.84 -9.67 15.48
CA THR A 446 26.27 -10.88 16.08
C THR A 446 27.02 -12.08 15.51
N THR A 447 28.13 -12.37 16.18
CA THR A 447 29.12 -13.45 16.00
C THR A 447 28.74 -14.59 15.04
N PHE A 448 29.54 -14.76 13.99
CA PHE A 448 29.63 -15.98 13.17
C PHE A 448 30.02 -17.20 14.01
#